data_AF-A0A8S3GSB3-F1
#
_entry.id   AF-A0A8S3GSB3-F1
#
_cell.length_a   1.000
_cell.length_b   1.000
_cell.length_c   1.000
_cell.angle_alpha   90.00
_cell.angle_beta   90.00
_cell.angle_gamma   90.00
#
_symmetry.space_group_name_H-M   'P 1'
#
loop_
_entity.id
_entity.type
_entity.pdbx_description
1 polymer ?
#
loop_
_entity_poly.entity_id
_entity_poly.type
_entity_poly.pdbx_seq_one_letter_code
_entity_poly.pdbx_strand_id
1 'polypeptide(L)'
;MNNLFNLPFSFSIYSQALKSLLQHRINIQLNSNEDKWSEKAIKGLIKRLTKTSMIDDLQTALATKTSHTRCVTIPSDAQNKLVEPNPSTTVRSAFSDATPIVAFCRIWRWPDLNTYLELRPVDTCPYAFQHEKDQICVNPYHYERVVAPCNEYMC
;
A
#
# COMPACT_ATOMS: atom_id res chain seq x y z
N MET A 1 1.48 -32.17 -16.47
CA MET A 1 1.58 -30.78 -16.94
C MET A 1 1.63 -29.87 -15.72
N ASN A 2 2.80 -29.64 -15.13
CA ASN A 2 3.00 -28.66 -14.06
C ASN A 2 4.28 -27.88 -14.40
N ASN A 3 4.11 -26.63 -14.79
CA ASN A 3 5.20 -25.74 -15.19
C ASN A 3 6.09 -25.39 -13.97
N LEU A 4 7.26 -26.03 -13.89
CA LEU A 4 8.33 -25.73 -12.93
C LEU A 4 9.25 -24.58 -13.38
N PHE A 5 8.96 -23.93 -14.51
CA PHE A 5 9.70 -22.77 -14.99
C PHE A 5 9.16 -21.49 -14.37
N ASN A 6 9.60 -21.11 -13.15
CA ASN A 6 9.70 -19.69 -12.72
C ASN A 6 10.26 -19.42 -11.30
N LEU A 7 10.68 -20.43 -10.54
CA LEU A 7 11.10 -20.24 -9.15
C LEU A 7 12.40 -19.42 -8.92
N PRO A 8 13.46 -19.45 -9.75
CA PRO A 8 14.67 -18.64 -9.50
C PRO A 8 14.54 -17.18 -9.93
N PHE A 9 13.78 -16.88 -10.99
CA PHE A 9 13.59 -15.53 -11.50
C PHE A 9 12.71 -14.68 -10.57
N SER A 10 11.63 -15.28 -10.05
CA SER A 10 10.74 -14.63 -9.08
C SER A 10 11.45 -14.26 -7.77
N PHE A 11 12.43 -15.05 -7.32
CA PHE A 11 13.18 -14.77 -6.09
C PHE A 11 14.15 -13.58 -6.26
N SER A 12 14.82 -13.50 -7.41
CA SER A 12 15.72 -12.38 -7.74
C SER A 12 14.96 -11.05 -7.80
N ILE A 13 13.85 -11.01 -8.55
CA ILE A 13 12.99 -9.82 -8.68
C ILE A 13 12.44 -9.39 -7.31
N TYR A 14 11.94 -10.34 -6.51
CA TYR A 14 11.44 -10.05 -5.17
C TYR A 14 12.51 -9.41 -4.28
N SER A 15 13.73 -9.95 -4.30
CA SER A 15 14.83 -9.45 -3.48
C SER A 15 15.27 -8.03 -3.89
N GLN A 16 15.28 -7.74 -5.20
CA GLN A 16 15.67 -6.44 -5.74
C GLN A 16 14.58 -5.39 -5.47
N ALA A 17 13.32 -5.76 -5.68
CA ALA A 17 12.17 -4.92 -5.37
C ALA A 17 12.14 -4.57 -3.88
N LEU A 18 12.34 -5.54 -2.99
CA LEU A 18 12.33 -5.29 -1.55
C LEU A 18 13.41 -4.29 -1.13
N LYS A 19 14.64 -4.46 -1.58
CA LYS A 19 15.73 -3.51 -1.31
C LYS A 19 15.41 -2.11 -1.83
N SER A 20 14.92 -2.02 -3.07
CA SER A 20 14.54 -0.76 -3.71
C SER A 20 13.42 -0.04 -2.95
N LEU A 21 12.34 -0.74 -2.59
CA LEU A 21 11.20 -0.16 -1.88
C LEU A 21 11.55 0.25 -0.44
N LEU A 22 12.40 -0.51 0.24
CA LEU A 22 12.91 -0.17 1.58
C LEU A 22 13.79 1.09 1.56
N GLN A 23 14.58 1.30 0.50
CA GLN A 23 15.43 2.49 0.34
C GLN A 23 14.63 3.80 0.26
N HIS A 24 13.39 3.74 -0.23
CA HIS A 24 12.51 4.91 -0.34
C HIS A 24 11.75 5.23 0.96
N ARG A 25 11.90 4.41 2.00
CA ARG A 25 11.27 4.67 3.30
C ARG A 25 11.73 6.01 3.84
N ILE A 26 10.81 6.75 4.43
CA ILE A 26 11.18 7.96 5.15
C ILE A 26 11.90 7.55 6.43
N ASN A 27 13.14 8.02 6.58
CA ASN A 27 14.00 7.73 7.72
C ASN A 27 13.69 8.70 8.87
N ILE A 28 12.54 8.52 9.52
CA ILE A 28 12.26 9.17 10.81
C ILE A 28 12.22 8.08 11.84
N GLN A 29 13.33 7.94 12.60
CA GLN A 29 13.54 7.04 13.75
C GLN A 29 12.35 6.13 14.11
N LEU A 30 12.05 5.18 13.22
CA LEU A 30 11.01 4.20 13.48
C LEU A 30 11.59 3.33 14.60
N ASN A 31 10.82 3.14 15.68
CA ASN A 31 11.26 2.22 16.70
C ASN A 31 11.38 0.81 16.10
N SER A 32 12.12 -0.09 16.76
CA SER A 32 12.39 -1.44 16.23
C SER A 32 11.12 -2.21 15.82
N ASN A 33 9.96 -1.90 16.41
CA ASN A 33 8.69 -2.55 16.07
C ASN A 33 8.07 -1.98 14.80
N GLU A 34 8.10 -0.66 14.59
CA GLU A 34 7.61 -0.02 13.36
C GLU A 34 8.48 -0.35 12.15
N ASP A 35 9.79 -0.53 12.34
CA ASP A 35 10.70 -1.03 11.32
C ASP A 35 10.32 -2.43 10.84
N LYS A 36 10.09 -3.36 11.78
CA LYS A 36 9.67 -4.73 11.46
C LYS A 36 8.30 -4.75 10.80
N TRP A 37 7.38 -3.88 11.26
CA TRP A 37 6.04 -3.77 10.70
C TRP A 37 6.08 -3.28 9.24
N SER A 38 6.81 -2.19 8.96
CA SER A 38 6.89 -1.62 7.62
C SER A 38 7.56 -2.56 6.63
N GLU A 39 8.61 -3.28 7.05
CA GLU A 39 9.21 -4.34 6.22
C GLU A 39 8.19 -5.45 5.90
N LYS A 40 7.40 -5.90 6.89
CA LYS A 40 6.35 -6.91 6.68
C LYS A 40 5.26 -6.40 5.74
N ALA A 41 4.85 -5.14 5.85
CA ALA A 41 3.87 -4.52 4.97
C ALA A 41 4.37 -4.45 3.52
N ILE A 42 5.62 -4.02 3.31
CA ILE A 42 6.25 -3.96 1.98
C ILE A 42 6.38 -5.36 1.38
N LYS A 43 6.84 -6.36 2.13
CA LYS A 43 6.90 -7.76 1.68
C LYS A 43 5.52 -8.28 1.25
N GLY A 44 4.49 -7.97 2.04
CA GLY A 44 3.10 -8.30 1.72
C GLY A 44 2.63 -7.65 0.41
N LEU A 45 3.00 -6.39 0.19
CA LEU A 45 2.68 -5.67 -1.04
C LEU A 45 3.39 -6.28 -2.25
N ILE A 46 4.70 -6.50 -2.18
CA ILE A 46 5.47 -7.08 -3.30
C ILE A 46 4.84 -8.41 -3.72
N LYS A 47 4.50 -9.29 -2.78
CA LYS A 47 3.84 -10.57 -3.07
C LYS A 47 2.52 -10.40 -3.83
N ARG A 48 1.76 -9.33 -3.57
CA ARG A 48 0.53 -9.01 -4.31
C ARG A 48 0.86 -8.44 -5.69
N LEU A 49 1.79 -7.50 -5.78
CA LEU A 49 2.17 -6.84 -7.04
C LEU A 49 2.94 -7.74 -8.01
N THR A 50 3.63 -8.79 -7.53
CA THR A 50 4.21 -9.82 -8.40
C THR A 50 3.13 -10.56 -9.17
N LYS A 51 1.95 -10.78 -8.58
CA LYS A 51 0.84 -11.47 -9.24
C LYS A 51 0.15 -10.61 -10.30
N THR A 52 0.17 -9.30 -10.13
CA THR A 52 -0.44 -8.33 -11.05
C THR A 52 0.58 -7.65 -11.98
N SER A 53 1.87 -7.98 -11.86
CA SER A 53 2.97 -7.39 -12.63
C SER A 53 3.07 -5.86 -12.54
N MET A 54 2.83 -5.30 -11.34
CA MET A 54 2.81 -3.84 -11.09
C MET A 54 3.98 -3.34 -10.20
N ILE A 55 5.00 -4.18 -9.97
CA ILE A 55 6.15 -3.82 -9.13
C ILE A 55 6.93 -2.66 -9.76
N ASP A 56 7.20 -2.74 -11.07
CA ASP A 56 7.99 -1.73 -11.78
C ASP A 56 7.29 -0.38 -11.74
N ASP A 57 5.95 -0.35 -11.83
CA ASP A 57 5.16 0.88 -11.71
C ASP A 57 5.32 1.53 -10.34
N LEU A 58 5.31 0.73 -9.28
CA LEU A 58 5.54 1.24 -7.94
C LEU A 58 6.98 1.77 -7.80
N GLN A 59 7.97 1.07 -8.34
CA GLN A 59 9.37 1.53 -8.31
C GLN A 59 9.53 2.84 -9.08
N THR A 60 8.93 2.97 -10.26
CA THR A 60 8.93 4.21 -11.03
C THR A 60 8.23 5.34 -10.27
N ALA A 61 7.07 5.07 -9.65
CA ALA A 61 6.36 6.06 -8.83
C ALA A 61 7.22 6.57 -7.67
N LEU A 62 7.86 5.68 -6.93
CA LEU A 62 8.71 6.06 -5.79
C LEU A 62 10.01 6.76 -6.21
N ALA A 63 10.61 6.37 -7.33
CA ALA A 63 11.82 6.99 -7.84
C ALA A 63 11.56 8.40 -8.40
N THR A 64 10.50 8.56 -9.18
CA THR A 64 10.16 9.82 -9.86
C THR A 64 9.42 10.79 -8.96
N LYS A 65 8.68 10.28 -7.95
CA LYS A 65 7.92 11.07 -6.98
C LYS A 65 6.85 11.96 -7.62
N THR A 66 6.20 11.47 -8.68
CA THR A 66 5.16 12.22 -9.41
C THR A 66 3.83 11.46 -9.51
N SER A 67 2.74 12.21 -9.59
CA SER A 67 1.39 11.70 -9.81
C SER A 67 1.16 11.21 -11.26
N HIS A 68 2.03 11.53 -12.21
CA HIS A 68 1.93 11.14 -13.62
C HIS A 68 2.37 9.69 -13.90
N THR A 69 2.56 8.90 -12.85
CA THR A 69 2.87 7.47 -12.94
C THR A 69 1.60 6.63 -12.93
N ARG A 70 1.68 5.38 -13.39
CA ARG A 70 0.51 4.47 -13.44
C ARG A 70 -0.03 4.19 -12.03
N CYS A 71 -1.31 3.88 -11.95
CA CYS A 71 -1.91 3.40 -10.71
C CYS A 71 -1.27 2.06 -10.33
N VAL A 72 -1.05 1.85 -9.04
CA VAL A 72 -0.62 0.58 -8.47
C VAL A 72 -1.80 0.05 -7.67
N THR A 73 -2.48 -1.00 -8.12
CA THR A 73 -3.73 -1.44 -7.51
C THR A 73 -3.60 -2.75 -6.76
N ILE A 74 -4.37 -2.89 -5.68
CA ILE A 74 -4.55 -4.15 -4.96
C ILE A 74 -6.06 -4.44 -4.79
N PRO A 75 -6.47 -5.71 -4.63
CA PRO A 75 -7.85 -6.04 -4.33
C PRO A 75 -8.33 -5.36 -3.04
N SER A 76 -9.55 -4.83 -3.06
CA SER A 76 -10.21 -4.23 -1.90
C SER A 76 -10.66 -5.31 -0.92
N ASP A 77 -10.39 -5.14 0.38
CA ASP A 77 -10.90 -6.06 1.42
C ASP A 77 -12.42 -5.88 1.67
N ALA A 78 -13.09 -4.96 0.96
CA ALA A 78 -14.52 -4.68 1.10
C ALA A 78 -15.43 -5.88 0.82
N GLN A 79 -15.04 -6.78 -0.10
CA GLN A 79 -15.81 -8.00 -0.38
C GLN A 79 -15.71 -9.06 0.73
N ASN A 80 -14.63 -9.04 1.52
CA ASN A 80 -14.39 -10.07 2.54
C ASN A 80 -15.16 -9.83 3.85
N LYS A 81 -15.96 -8.74 3.93
CA LYS A 81 -16.90 -8.48 5.03
C LYS A 81 -18.22 -9.25 4.92
N LEU A 82 -18.52 -9.87 3.77
CA LEU A 82 -19.74 -10.66 3.56
C LEU A 82 -19.59 -12.15 3.90
N VAL A 83 -18.40 -12.60 4.31
CA VAL A 83 -18.18 -13.97 4.78
C VAL A 83 -18.30 -13.95 6.31
N GLU A 84 -19.29 -14.70 6.81
CA GLU A 84 -19.53 -15.01 8.22
C GLU A 84 -18.24 -15.02 9.06
N PRO A 85 -18.23 -14.40 10.26
CA PRO A 85 -17.05 -14.31 11.11
C PRO A 85 -16.63 -15.70 11.61
N ASN A 86 -15.84 -16.42 10.81
CA ASN A 86 -15.25 -17.68 11.22
C ASN A 86 -13.97 -17.35 12.02
N PRO A 87 -13.87 -17.71 13.31
CA PRO A 87 -12.77 -17.31 14.20
C PRO A 87 -11.39 -17.86 13.81
N SER A 88 -11.32 -18.66 12.74
CA SER A 88 -10.09 -19.31 12.25
C SER A 88 -9.58 -18.77 10.90
N THR A 89 -10.16 -17.71 10.34
CA THR A 89 -9.66 -17.08 9.10
C THR A 89 -9.57 -15.56 9.20
N THR A 90 -9.33 -15.03 10.40
CA THR A 90 -8.73 -13.71 10.52
C THR A 90 -7.23 -13.82 10.25
N VAL A 91 -6.84 -14.05 8.99
CA VAL A 91 -5.61 -13.43 8.52
C VAL A 91 -5.92 -11.94 8.52
N ARG A 92 -5.85 -11.33 9.70
CA ARG A 92 -5.72 -9.88 9.87
C ARG A 92 -4.52 -9.54 9.02
N SER A 93 -4.81 -9.14 7.78
CA SER A 93 -3.85 -8.56 6.86
C SER A 93 -3.05 -7.55 7.67
N ALA A 94 -1.73 -7.43 7.45
CA ALA A 94 -0.84 -6.59 8.27
C ALA A 94 -1.23 -5.09 8.35
N PHE A 95 -2.35 -4.72 7.73
CA PHE A 95 -3.05 -3.45 7.67
C PHE A 95 -4.25 -3.36 8.64
N SER A 96 -4.45 -4.27 9.59
CA SER A 96 -5.72 -4.38 10.34
C SER A 96 -6.16 -3.12 11.11
N ASP A 97 -5.27 -2.16 11.30
CA ASP A 97 -5.52 -0.95 12.07
C ASP A 97 -5.42 0.35 11.22
N ALA A 98 -5.02 0.26 9.94
CA ALA A 98 -4.91 1.38 9.01
C ALA A 98 -5.27 0.97 7.58
N THR A 99 -6.03 1.80 6.85
CA THR A 99 -6.35 1.51 5.43
C THR A 99 -5.05 1.28 4.64
N PRO A 100 -5.00 0.36 3.65
CA PRO A 100 -3.77 0.10 2.89
C PRO A 100 -3.14 1.37 2.30
N ILE A 101 -3.97 2.32 1.88
CA ILE A 101 -3.56 3.63 1.38
C ILE A 101 -2.79 4.40 2.44
N VAL A 102 -3.35 4.54 3.66
CA VAL A 102 -2.72 5.26 4.78
C VAL A 102 -1.39 4.58 5.15
N ALA A 103 -1.37 3.26 5.25
CA ALA A 103 -0.16 2.52 5.59
C ALA A 103 1.00 2.81 4.61
N PHE A 104 0.76 2.75 3.31
CA PHE A 104 1.80 2.96 2.30
C PHE A 104 2.18 4.44 2.15
N CYS A 105 1.22 5.36 2.26
CA CYS A 105 1.51 6.79 2.31
C CYS A 105 2.36 7.14 3.55
N ARG A 106 2.09 6.49 4.69
CA ARG A 106 2.87 6.65 5.93
C ARG A 106 4.32 6.20 5.76
N ILE A 107 4.52 5.05 5.11
CA ILE A 107 5.86 4.48 4.88
C ILE A 107 6.73 5.35 3.96
N TRP A 108 6.16 5.91 2.89
CA TRP A 108 6.93 6.56 1.81
C TRP A 108 6.80 8.08 1.72
N ARG A 109 5.82 8.71 2.38
CA ARG A 109 5.55 10.16 2.23
C ARG A 109 5.34 10.93 3.54
N TRP A 110 4.52 10.43 4.45
CA TRP A 110 4.10 11.19 5.62
C TRP A 110 4.07 10.30 6.87
N PRO A 111 5.17 10.16 7.61
CA PRO A 111 5.28 9.21 8.73
C PRO A 111 4.33 9.50 9.89
N ASP A 112 3.86 10.74 9.99
CA ASP A 112 2.87 11.25 10.94
C ASP A 112 1.42 11.17 10.44
N LEU A 113 1.17 10.60 9.26
CA LEU A 113 -0.16 10.39 8.72
C LEU A 113 -0.92 9.35 9.55
N ASN A 114 -2.11 9.71 10.04
CA ASN A 114 -2.89 8.87 10.93
C ASN A 114 -4.16 8.32 10.26
N THR A 115 -4.83 9.16 9.47
CA THR A 115 -6.15 8.81 8.91
C THR A 115 -6.24 9.11 7.42
N TYR A 116 -7.15 8.42 6.74
CA TYR A 116 -7.43 8.65 5.31
C TYR A 116 -8.09 10.02 5.07
N LEU A 117 -8.68 10.64 6.11
CA LEU A 117 -9.25 11.98 6.04
C LEU A 117 -8.20 13.07 5.77
N GLU A 118 -6.94 12.79 6.06
CA GLU A 118 -5.80 13.65 5.74
C GLU A 118 -5.33 13.47 4.28
N LEU A 119 -6.01 12.64 3.47
CA LEU A 119 -5.63 12.36 2.09
C LEU A 119 -6.75 12.74 1.13
N ARG A 120 -6.38 13.49 0.08
CA ARG A 120 -7.21 13.75 -1.09
C ARG A 120 -6.62 13.05 -2.31
N PRO A 121 -7.38 12.28 -3.08
CA PRO A 121 -6.86 11.66 -4.30
C PRO A 121 -6.60 12.70 -5.38
N VAL A 122 -5.65 12.42 -6.28
CA VAL A 122 -5.50 13.20 -7.51
C VAL A 122 -6.63 12.85 -8.50
N ASP A 123 -7.08 13.85 -9.27
CA ASP A 123 -8.21 13.70 -10.20
C ASP A 123 -7.95 12.63 -11.28
N THR A 124 -6.68 12.36 -11.59
CA THR A 124 -6.26 11.39 -12.59
C THR A 124 -6.27 9.94 -12.09
N CYS A 125 -6.56 9.69 -10.81
CA CYS A 125 -6.54 8.34 -10.24
C CYS A 125 -7.95 7.71 -10.20
N PRO A 126 -8.30 6.82 -11.16
CA PRO A 126 -9.64 6.22 -11.21
C PRO A 126 -9.89 5.16 -10.12
N TYR A 127 -8.88 4.83 -9.31
CA TYR A 127 -8.94 3.77 -8.29
C TYR A 127 -8.77 4.31 -6.86
N ALA A 128 -8.87 5.63 -6.67
CA ALA A 128 -8.48 6.24 -5.42
C ALA A 128 -9.47 6.00 -4.27
N PHE A 129 -10.78 5.97 -4.54
CA PHE A 129 -11.81 5.77 -3.49
C PHE A 129 -13.16 5.22 -3.99
N GLN A 130 -13.21 4.57 -5.15
CA GLN A 130 -14.51 4.11 -5.67
C GLN A 130 -14.99 2.84 -4.95
N HIS A 131 -16.02 2.98 -4.11
CA HIS A 131 -16.76 1.91 -3.42
C HIS A 131 -17.28 0.80 -4.34
N GLU A 132 -17.31 1.03 -5.65
CA GLU A 132 -17.81 0.08 -6.66
C GLU A 132 -16.71 -0.72 -7.37
N LYS A 133 -15.43 -0.39 -7.12
CA LYS A 133 -14.31 -1.09 -7.75
C LYS A 133 -13.70 -2.09 -6.77
N ASP A 134 -13.50 -3.32 -7.23
CA ASP A 134 -12.83 -4.39 -6.49
C ASP A 134 -11.33 -4.13 -6.24
N GLN A 135 -10.84 -2.94 -6.60
CA GLN A 135 -9.45 -2.55 -6.58
C GLN A 135 -9.27 -1.14 -6.01
N ILE A 136 -8.23 -0.98 -5.20
CA ILE A 136 -7.81 0.31 -4.63
C ILE A 136 -6.39 0.66 -5.08
N CYS A 137 -6.13 1.93 -5.36
CA CYS A 137 -4.77 2.41 -5.67
C CYS A 137 -3.95 2.58 -4.38
N VAL A 138 -2.74 2.05 -4.35
CA VAL A 138 -1.77 2.22 -3.26
C VAL A 138 -0.53 3.00 -3.67
N ASN A 139 -0.51 3.59 -4.87
CA ASN A 139 0.54 4.53 -5.27
C ASN A 139 0.46 5.77 -4.36
N PRO A 140 1.47 6.03 -3.51
CA PRO A 140 1.39 7.12 -2.54
C PRO A 140 1.39 8.50 -3.21
N TYR A 141 1.85 8.62 -4.47
CA TYR A 141 1.85 9.87 -5.25
C TYR A 141 0.53 10.14 -5.96
N HIS A 142 -0.46 9.25 -5.83
CA HIS A 142 -1.84 9.48 -6.28
C HIS A 142 -2.73 10.08 -5.20
N TYR A 143 -2.13 10.47 -4.07
CA TYR A 143 -2.79 11.15 -2.97
C TYR A 143 -2.04 12.45 -2.65
N GLU A 144 -2.74 13.45 -2.17
CA GLU A 144 -2.21 14.69 -1.66
C GLU A 144 -2.62 14.81 -0.20
N ARG A 145 -1.71 15.33 0.63
CA ARG A 145 -2.04 15.55 2.04
C ARG A 145 -2.89 16.80 2.16
N VAL A 146 -3.99 16.68 2.87
CA VAL A 146 -4.88 17.77 3.23
C VAL A 146 -4.97 17.86 4.74
N VAL A 147 -5.30 19.04 5.24
CA VAL A 147 -5.63 19.20 6.66
C VAL A 147 -6.95 18.46 6.88
N ALA A 148 -6.94 17.45 7.75
CA ALA A 148 -8.19 16.81 8.15
C ALA A 148 -9.13 17.88 8.70
N PRO A 149 -10.43 17.88 8.34
CA PRO A 149 -11.36 18.86 8.85
C PRO A 149 -11.31 18.83 10.37
N CYS A 150 -10.86 19.94 10.97
CA CYS A 150 -10.95 20.11 12.40
C CYS A 150 -12.45 20.25 12.69
N ASN A 151 -13.03 19.31 13.44
CA ASN A 151 -14.40 19.52 13.93
C ASN A 151 -14.35 20.75 14.84
N GLU A 152 -14.79 21.91 14.35
CA GLU A 152 -14.91 23.16 15.12
C GLU A 152 -15.90 23.06 16.31
N TYR A 153 -16.46 21.87 16.57
CA TYR A 153 -17.46 21.59 17.60
C TYR A 153 -16.96 20.69 18.74
N MET A 154 -15.65 20.44 18.87
CA MET A 154 -15.09 19.75 20.04
C MET A 154 -13.89 20.50 20.62
N CYS A 155 -14.17 21.66 21.21
CA CYS A 155 -13.37 22.25 22.29
C CYS A 155 -13.97 21.84 23.64
#